data_AF-A0AAN8FJR4-F1
#
_entry.id   AF-A0AAN8FJR4-F1
#
_cell.length_a   1.000
_cell.length_b   1.000
_cell.length_c   1.000
_cell.angle_alpha   90.00
_cell.angle_beta   90.00
_cell.angle_gamma   90.00
#
_symmetry.space_group_name_H-M   'P 1'
#
loop_
_entity.id
_entity.type
_entity.pdbx_description
1 polymer ?
#
loop_
_entity_poly.entity_id
_entity_poly.type
_entity_poly.pdbx_seq_one_letter_code
_entity_poly.pdbx_strand_id
1 'polypeptide(L)'
;MRLLYILAYFELVVALPFLGKKTKYDELTARKLLNMAAGAYGTEQEACINKTFPAHEEYVVLSVSKEDCDDFDNKCEGYIGLHRGMS
;
A
#
# COMPACT_ATOMS: atom_id res chain seq x y z
N MET A 1 -15.94 -2.89 -43.99
CA MET A 1 -14.87 -2.20 -43.23
C MET A 1 -15.35 -1.66 -41.89
N ARG A 2 -16.29 -0.71 -41.82
CA ARG A 2 -16.73 -0.09 -40.56
C ARG A 2 -17.31 -1.06 -39.51
N LEU A 3 -18.03 -2.09 -39.96
CA LEU A 3 -18.58 -3.13 -39.08
C LEU A 3 -17.50 -3.96 -38.37
N LEU A 4 -16.41 -4.27 -39.06
CA LEU A 4 -15.30 -5.07 -38.52
C LEU A 4 -14.56 -4.33 -37.42
N TYR A 5 -14.39 -3.01 -37.56
CA TYR A 5 -13.82 -2.16 -36.51
C TYR A 5 -14.69 -2.12 -35.25
N ILE A 6 -16.02 -2.07 -35.41
CA ILE A 6 -16.95 -2.07 -34.26
C ILE A 6 -16.88 -3.41 -33.53
N LEU A 7 -16.86 -4.52 -34.25
CA LEU A 7 -16.73 -5.86 -33.67
C LEU A 7 -15.39 -6.05 -32.95
N ALA A 8 -14.29 -5.62 -33.56
CA ALA A 8 -12.97 -5.66 -32.93
C ALA A 8 -12.90 -4.80 -31.66
N TYR A 9 -13.56 -3.64 -31.64
CA TYR A 9 -13.62 -2.78 -30.47
C TYR A 9 -14.45 -3.42 -29.33
N PHE A 10 -15.54 -4.09 -29.67
CA PHE A 10 -16.39 -4.77 -28.69
C PHE A 10 -15.66 -5.94 -28.02
N GLU A 11 -14.95 -6.77 -28.80
CA GLU A 11 -14.10 -7.84 -28.28
C GLU A 11 -12.99 -7.30 -27.35
N LEU A 12 -12.39 -6.16 -27.70
CA LEU A 12 -11.37 -5.51 -26.87
C LEU A 12 -11.94 -5.01 -25.53
N VAL A 13 -13.17 -4.49 -25.53
CA VAL A 13 -13.88 -4.06 -24.32
C VAL A 13 -14.25 -5.25 -23.43
N VAL A 14 -14.61 -6.39 -24.01
CA VAL A 14 -14.90 -7.61 -23.23
C VAL A 14 -13.62 -8.26 -22.68
N ALA A 15 -12.49 -8.16 -23.40
CA ALA A 15 -11.21 -8.70 -22.98
C ALA A 15 -10.45 -7.81 -21.96
N LEU A 16 -10.84 -6.54 -21.82
CA LEU A 16 -10.30 -5.67 -20.77
C LEU A 16 -10.66 -6.27 -19.40
N PRO A 17 -9.70 -6.43 -18.47
CA PRO A 17 -9.94 -7.03 -17.17
C PRO A 17 -10.68 -6.02 -16.29
N PHE A 18 -11.95 -5.74 -16.60
CA PHE A 18 -12.81 -4.83 -15.85
C PHE A 18 -13.19 -5.38 -14.48
N LEU A 19 -12.97 -6.69 -14.26
CA LEU A 19 -13.05 -7.31 -12.95
C LEU A 19 -11.62 -7.67 -12.51
N GLY A 20 -10.93 -6.68 -11.94
CA GLY A 20 -9.71 -6.94 -11.16
C GLY A 20 -9.96 -8.10 -10.19
N LYS A 21 -8.95 -8.96 -9.99
CA LYS A 21 -9.07 -10.12 -9.08
C LYS A 21 -9.56 -9.60 -7.72
N LYS A 22 -10.77 -10.00 -7.32
CA LYS A 22 -11.25 -9.74 -5.96
C LYS A 22 -10.39 -10.55 -5.01
N THR A 23 -9.59 -9.84 -4.25
CA THR A 23 -8.79 -10.42 -3.19
C THR A 23 -9.71 -10.70 -2.00
N LYS A 24 -9.27 -11.56 -1.07
CA LYS A 24 -10.03 -11.87 0.14
C LYS A 24 -9.60 -11.03 1.35
N TYR A 25 -8.73 -10.05 1.15
CA TYR A 25 -8.26 -9.20 2.24
C TYR A 25 -9.24 -8.06 2.51
N ASP A 26 -9.21 -7.55 3.74
CA ASP A 26 -9.87 -6.30 4.06
C ASP A 26 -9.12 -5.13 3.39
N GLU A 27 -9.78 -4.48 2.43
CA GLU A 27 -9.19 -3.40 1.62
C GLU A 27 -8.75 -2.20 2.47
N LEU A 28 -9.44 -1.94 3.59
CA LEU A 28 -9.10 -0.83 4.47
C LEU A 28 -7.80 -1.12 5.24
N THR A 29 -7.67 -2.32 5.81
CA THR A 29 -6.43 -2.79 6.44
C THR A 29 -5.30 -2.85 5.43
N ALA A 30 -5.52 -3.38 4.23
CA ALA A 30 -4.49 -3.44 3.19
C ALA A 30 -3.95 -2.05 2.84
N ARG A 31 -4.84 -1.05 2.71
CA ARG A 31 -4.44 0.34 2.48
C ARG A 31 -3.65 0.93 3.65
N LYS A 32 -4.06 0.67 4.90
CA LYS A 32 -3.33 1.10 6.10
C LYS A 32 -1.90 0.52 6.10
N LEU A 33 -1.76 -0.80 5.85
CA LEU A 33 -0.47 -1.47 5.78
C LEU A 33 0.42 -0.94 4.65
N LEU A 34 -0.17 -0.66 3.47
CA LEU A 34 0.55 -0.08 2.34
C LEU A 34 1.12 1.31 2.67
N ASN A 35 0.32 2.19 3.28
CA ASN A 35 0.79 3.49 3.71
C ASN A 35 1.89 3.38 4.77
N MET A 36 1.78 2.42 5.68
CA MET A 36 2.84 2.18 6.65
C MET A 36 4.14 1.73 5.99
N ALA A 37 4.07 0.80 5.04
CA ALA A 37 5.24 0.34 4.28
C ALA A 37 5.90 1.48 3.49
N ALA A 38 5.11 2.35 2.85
CA ALA A 38 5.63 3.53 2.18
C ALA A 38 6.30 4.51 3.16
N GLY A 39 5.67 4.73 4.33
CA GLY A 39 6.22 5.59 5.37
C GLY A 39 7.55 5.11 5.96
N ALA A 40 7.89 3.83 5.78
CA ALA A 40 9.14 3.27 6.29
C ALA A 40 10.37 3.86 5.58
N TYR A 41 10.23 4.18 4.29
CA TYR A 41 11.27 4.80 3.48
C TYR A 41 11.33 6.34 3.59
N GLY A 42 10.51 6.93 4.48
CA GLY A 42 10.52 8.37 4.77
C GLY A 42 11.33 8.71 6.01
N THR A 43 11.45 10.00 6.32
CA THR A 43 12.11 10.49 7.55
C THR A 43 11.13 10.88 8.66
N GLU A 44 9.82 10.85 8.39
CA GLU A 44 8.76 11.28 9.31
C GLU A 44 7.72 10.16 9.53
N GLN A 45 8.16 9.03 10.10
CA GLN A 45 7.32 7.84 10.30
C GLN A 45 6.07 8.15 11.15
N GLU A 46 6.22 8.92 12.24
CA GLU A 46 5.08 9.32 13.09
C GLU A 46 4.04 10.13 12.32
N ALA A 47 4.48 11.07 11.47
CA ALA A 47 3.56 11.86 10.65
C ALA A 47 2.83 10.97 9.61
N CYS A 48 3.52 9.97 9.05
CA CYS A 48 2.91 8.98 8.15
C CYS A 48 1.85 8.13 8.86
N ILE A 49 2.15 7.65 10.07
CA ILE A 49 1.20 6.92 10.92
C ILE A 49 -0.03 7.78 11.22
N ASN A 50 0.17 9.03 11.66
CA ASN A 50 -0.92 9.96 12.01
C ASN A 50 -1.83 10.31 10.82
N LYS A 51 -1.32 10.23 9.58
CA LYS A 51 -2.13 10.36 8.36
C LYS A 51 -2.86 9.08 7.97
N THR A 52 -2.35 7.92 8.40
CA THR A 52 -2.85 6.59 8.04
C THR A 52 -3.99 6.13 8.94
N PHE A 53 -3.88 6.40 10.24
CA PHE A 53 -4.83 5.98 11.26
C PHE A 53 -5.66 7.17 11.74
N PRO A 54 -6.95 6.96 12.09
CA PRO A 54 -7.76 8.03 12.67
C PRO A 54 -7.24 8.41 14.06
N ALA A 55 -7.49 9.64 14.51
CA ALA A 55 -6.93 10.18 15.74
C ALA A 55 -7.27 9.41 17.03
N HIS A 56 -8.34 8.59 17.03
CA HIS A 56 -8.69 7.73 18.17
C HIS A 56 -7.93 6.40 18.17
N GLU A 57 -7.34 6.01 17.04
CA GLU A 57 -6.44 4.86 16.94
C GLU A 57 -5.01 5.37 17.17
N GLU A 58 -4.60 5.57 18.43
CA GLU A 58 -3.27 6.09 18.74
C GLU A 58 -2.19 5.03 18.44
N TYR A 59 -1.18 5.42 17.66
CA TYR A 59 -0.01 4.61 17.34
C TYR A 59 1.27 5.38 17.66
N VAL A 60 2.31 4.67 18.08
CA VAL A 60 3.65 5.25 18.28
C VAL A 60 4.74 4.43 17.61
N VAL A 61 5.76 5.12 17.12
CA VAL A 61 6.96 4.48 16.57
C VAL A 61 7.83 4.02 17.73
N LEU A 62 8.08 2.70 17.83
CA LEU A 62 8.95 2.13 18.84
C LEU A 62 10.41 2.05 18.40
N SER A 63 10.63 1.79 17.11
CA SER A 63 11.95 1.59 16.54
C SER A 63 11.90 1.86 15.04
N VAL A 64 13.02 2.33 14.49
CA VAL A 64 13.26 2.51 13.07
C VAL A 64 14.54 1.74 12.73
N SER A 65 14.51 1.00 11.63
CA SER A 65 15.62 0.21 11.11
C SER A 65 16.00 0.68 9.72
N LYS A 66 17.30 0.82 9.48
CA LYS A 66 17.87 1.13 8.17
C LYS A 66 19.16 0.34 7.99
N GLU A 67 19.19 -0.52 6.99
CA GLU A 67 20.33 -1.41 6.73
C GLU A 67 20.62 -1.52 5.23
N ASP A 68 21.87 -1.84 4.91
CA ASP A 68 22.25 -2.26 3.56
C ASP A 68 21.68 -3.65 3.30
N CYS A 69 20.93 -3.81 2.21
CA CYS A 69 20.26 -5.07 1.91
C CYS A 69 20.59 -5.66 0.54
N ASP A 70 21.47 -5.02 -0.23
CA ASP A 70 22.08 -5.60 -1.41
C ASP A 70 23.51 -5.10 -1.63
N ASP A 71 24.17 -5.68 -2.64
CA ASP A 71 25.56 -5.36 -3.01
C ASP A 71 25.70 -4.00 -3.72
N PHE A 72 24.61 -3.26 -3.91
CA PHE A 72 24.56 -1.96 -4.60
C PHE A 72 24.31 -0.78 -3.65
N ASP A 73 24.51 -0.99 -2.34
CA ASP A 73 24.26 0.00 -1.28
C ASP A 73 22.80 0.48 -1.20
N ASN A 74 21.84 -0.30 -1.72
CA ASN A 74 20.44 0.03 -1.53
C ASN A 74 20.03 -0.24 -0.08
N LYS A 75 19.27 0.71 0.48
CA LYS A 75 18.82 0.67 1.87
C LYS A 75 17.46 0.00 1.97
N CYS A 76 17.36 -0.99 2.84
CA CYS A 76 16.07 -1.47 3.33
C CYS A 76 15.70 -0.67 4.58
N GLU A 77 14.48 -0.16 4.60
CA GLU A 77 13.98 0.67 5.70
C GLU A 77 12.72 0.05 6.30
N GLY A 78 12.59 0.18 7.63
CA GLY A 78 11.52 -0.41 8.41
C GLY A 78 11.26 0.37 9.68
N TYR A 79 10.07 0.22 10.26
CA TYR A 79 9.78 0.70 11.61
C TYR A 79 8.70 -0.16 12.26
N ILE A 80 8.63 -0.09 13.59
CA ILE A 80 7.61 -0.77 14.39
C ILE A 80 6.63 0.29 14.91
N GLY A 81 5.38 0.20 14.48
CA GLY A 81 4.26 0.99 15.02
C GLY A 81 3.47 0.19 16.06
N LEU A 82 3.39 0.68 17.30
CA LEU A 82 2.60 0.08 18.38
C LEU A 82 1.26 0.81 18.51
N HIS A 83 0.16 0.07 18.44
CA HIS A 83 -1.17 0.58 18.77
C HIS A 83 -1.36 0.69 20.29
N ARG A 84 -1.63 1.88 20.82
CA ARG A 84 -1.81 2.13 22.26
C ARG A 84 -3.23 1.80 22.78
N GLY A 85 -4.19 1.57 21.89
CA GLY A 85 -5.60 1.38 22.24
C GLY A 85 -6.01 -0.05 22.63
N MET A 86 -5.09 -1.01 22.69
CA MET A 86 -5.38 -2.39 23.12
C MET A 86 -5.02 -2.58 24.60
N SER A 87 -6.02 -2.42 25.47
CA SER A 87 -6.06 -2.93 26.85
C SER A 87 -7.35 -3.71 27.06
#